data_AF-A0A7S4HAQ8-F1
#
_entry.id   AF-A0A7S4HAQ8-F1
#
_cell.length_a   1.000
_cell.length_b   1.000
_cell.length_c   1.000
_cell.angle_alpha   90.00
_cell.angle_beta   90.00
_cell.angle_gamma   90.00
#
_symmetry.space_group_name_H-M   'P 1'
#
loop_
_entity.id
_entity.type
_entity.pdbx_description
1 polymer ?
#
loop_
_entity_poly.entity_id
_entity_poly.type
_entity_poly.pdbx_seq_one_letter_code
_entity_poly.pdbx_strand_id
1 'polypeptide(L)'
;AAISDLDAKQVFITLSWASSPKDLDLCLCNQDGIISSTKNESRAPSLKNIRYETAVHEGFGPKVISLTQSMSGKFKLYVRRSATWMPSKSSSRSPGPPLPRT
;
A
#
# COMPACT_ATOMS: atom_id res chain seq x y z
N ALA A 1 19.28 -30.34 -12.24
CA ALA A 1 18.16 -30.25 -11.29
C ALA A 1 17.20 -29.20 -11.83
N ALA A 2 15.98 -29.59 -12.18
CA ALA A 2 14.98 -28.67 -12.69
C ALA A 2 14.64 -27.65 -11.61
N ILE A 3 14.67 -26.36 -11.95
CA ILE A 3 14.13 -25.31 -11.11
C ILE A 3 12.65 -25.64 -10.99
N SER A 4 12.23 -25.99 -9.78
CA SER A 4 10.85 -26.31 -9.43
C SER A 4 9.96 -25.25 -10.05
N ASP A 5 9.07 -25.67 -10.94
CA ASP A 5 7.97 -24.85 -11.43
C ASP A 5 7.35 -24.21 -10.19
N LEU A 6 7.55 -22.90 -10.01
CA LEU A 6 6.73 -22.13 -9.09
C LEU A 6 5.34 -22.22 -9.73
N ASP A 7 4.56 -23.22 -9.35
CA ASP A 7 3.11 -23.25 -9.50
C ASP A 7 2.57 -22.16 -8.57
N ALA A 8 2.96 -20.91 -8.82
CA ALA A 8 2.58 -19.73 -8.09
C ALA A 8 1.14 -19.44 -8.46
N LYS A 9 0.24 -20.26 -7.93
CA LYS A 9 -1.20 -19.98 -7.89
C LYS A 9 -1.47 -18.67 -7.15
N GLN A 10 -0.51 -18.24 -6.33
CA GLN A 10 -0.57 -17.00 -5.56
C GLN A 10 0.75 -16.23 -5.59
N VAL A 11 0.68 -14.92 -5.83
CA VAL A 11 1.79 -13.97 -5.70
C VAL A 11 1.42 -12.93 -4.64
N PHE A 12 2.31 -12.72 -3.68
CA PHE A 12 2.17 -11.71 -2.63
C PHE A 12 3.24 -10.64 -2.80
N ILE A 13 2.82 -9.38 -2.88
CA ILE A 13 3.74 -8.25 -3.05
C ILE A 13 3.54 -7.31 -1.88
N THR A 14 4.59 -7.15 -1.09
CA THR A 14 4.58 -6.36 0.14
C THR A 14 5.44 -5.12 -0.01
N LEU A 15 4.86 -3.96 0.30
CA LEU A 15 5.55 -2.68 0.45
C LEU A 15 5.60 -2.32 1.93
N SER A 16 6.82 -2.30 2.50
CA SER A 16 7.07 -1.94 3.90
C SER A 16 7.96 -0.70 3.98
N TRP A 17 7.67 0.20 4.91
CA TRP A 17 8.51 1.36 5.19
C TRP A 17 8.36 1.79 6.66
N ALA A 18 9.49 2.10 7.29
CA ALA A 18 9.56 2.48 8.71
C ALA A 18 10.39 3.75 8.97
N SER A 19 11.13 4.24 7.97
CA SER A 19 12.08 5.35 8.16
C SER A 19 11.41 6.70 8.40
N SER A 20 10.20 6.90 7.87
CA SER A 20 9.43 8.13 8.02
C SER A 20 7.96 7.87 7.69
N PRO A 21 7.01 8.48 8.41
CA PRO A 21 5.61 8.33 8.12
C PRO A 21 5.32 8.96 6.74
N LYS A 22 4.82 8.14 5.82
CA LYS A 22 4.51 8.50 4.43
C LYS A 22 3.31 7.68 3.98
N ASP A 23 2.37 8.31 3.28
CA ASP A 23 1.37 7.55 2.55
C ASP A 23 1.94 7.13 1.20
N LEU A 24 2.47 5.92 1.18
CA LEU A 24 2.99 5.27 -0.01
C LEU A 24 1.97 4.27 -0.53
N ASP A 25 1.82 4.20 -1.84
CA ASP A 25 1.00 3.19 -2.49
C ASP A 25 1.85 2.27 -3.35
N LEU A 26 1.49 1.00 -3.33
CA LEU A 26 2.03 -0.03 -4.19
C LEU A 26 1.20 -0.11 -5.47
N CYS A 27 1.85 0.02 -6.61
CA CYS A 27 1.22 -0.15 -7.91
C CYS A 27 1.89 -1.27 -8.70
N LEU A 28 1.07 -2.11 -9.32
CA LEU A 28 1.47 -3.18 -10.21
C LEU A 28 0.85 -2.92 -11.58
N CYS A 29 1.69 -2.79 -12.60
CA CYS A 29 1.26 -2.58 -13.98
C CYS A 29 1.64 -3.80 -14.83
N ASN A 30 0.70 -4.27 -15.64
CA ASN A 30 0.93 -5.30 -16.64
C ASN A 30 0.30 -4.86 -17.98
N GLN A 31 0.32 -5.76 -18.97
CA GLN A 31 -0.31 -5.52 -20.28
C GLN A 31 -1.82 -5.27 -20.21
N ASP A 32 -2.50 -5.76 -19.18
CA ASP A 32 -3.94 -5.67 -19.02
C ASP A 32 -4.37 -4.41 -18.26
N GLY A 33 -3.46 -3.78 -17.52
CA GLY A 33 -3.73 -2.53 -16.81
C GLY A 33 -2.92 -2.36 -15.52
N ILE A 34 -3.47 -1.54 -14.63
CA ILE A 34 -2.82 -1.13 -13.38
C ILE A 34 -3.67 -1.58 -12.19
N ILE A 35 -3.03 -2.21 -11.22
CA ILE A 35 -3.55 -2.50 -9.89
C ILE A 35 -2.88 -1.54 -8.91
N SER A 36 -3.65 -0.93 -8.02
CA SER A 36 -3.13 -0.01 -7.01
C SER A 36 -3.66 -0.38 -5.63
N SER A 37 -2.78 -0.35 -4.62
CA SER A 37 -3.22 -0.48 -3.22
C SER A 37 -4.08 0.70 -2.75
N THR A 38 -4.03 1.83 -3.46
CA THR A 38 -4.88 3.00 -3.20
C THR A 38 -6.33 2.67 -3.50
N LYS A 39 -7.22 2.88 -2.52
CA LYS A 39 -8.67 2.62 -2.64
C LYS A 39 -9.03 1.20 -3.10
N ASN A 40 -8.08 0.26 -3.06
CA ASN A 40 -8.25 -1.11 -3.53
C ASN A 40 -8.76 -1.17 -4.99
N GLU A 41 -8.26 -0.28 -5.84
CA GLU A 41 -8.69 -0.16 -7.24
C GLU A 41 -7.83 -1.02 -8.18
N SER A 42 -8.51 -1.81 -9.01
CA SER A 42 -7.91 -2.46 -10.19
C SER A 42 -8.52 -1.87 -11.46
N ARG A 43 -7.67 -1.42 -12.37
CA ARG A 43 -8.02 -1.06 -13.75
C ARG A 43 -7.54 -2.12 -14.75
N ALA A 44 -7.34 -3.34 -14.28
CA ALA A 44 -6.92 -4.48 -15.08
C ALA A 44 -8.07 -5.50 -15.16
N PRO A 45 -8.89 -5.48 -16.22
CA PRO A 45 -10.12 -6.28 -16.30
C PRO A 45 -9.89 -7.79 -16.41
N SER A 46 -8.70 -8.22 -16.83
CA SER A 46 -8.29 -9.64 -16.84
C SER A 46 -7.94 -10.16 -15.44
N LEU A 47 -7.66 -9.26 -14.49
CA LEU A 47 -7.16 -9.62 -13.18
C LEU A 47 -8.31 -9.77 -12.20
N LYS A 48 -8.63 -11.02 -11.87
CA LYS A 48 -9.66 -11.40 -10.90
C LYS A 48 -8.99 -11.82 -9.59
N ASN A 49 -9.75 -11.77 -8.50
CA ASN A 49 -9.31 -12.23 -7.17
C ASN A 49 -8.05 -11.54 -6.63
N ILE A 50 -8.01 -10.22 -6.74
CA ILE A 50 -6.98 -9.39 -6.09
C ILE A 50 -7.45 -9.12 -4.66
N ARG A 51 -6.60 -9.41 -3.67
CA ARG A 51 -6.83 -9.01 -2.27
C ARG A 51 -5.85 -7.91 -1.91
N TYR A 52 -6.35 -6.96 -1.13
CA TYR A 52 -5.58 -5.83 -0.63
C TYR A 52 -5.57 -5.91 0.88
N GLU A 53 -4.39 -5.99 1.46
CA GLU A 53 -4.22 -5.99 2.91
C GLU A 53 -3.42 -4.75 3.28
N THR A 54 -3.99 -3.93 4.17
CA THR A 54 -3.32 -2.73 4.67
C THR A 54 -3.28 -2.80 6.19
N ALA A 55 -2.07 -2.75 6.73
CA ALA A 55 -1.81 -2.65 8.16
C ALA A 55 -1.05 -1.35 8.44
N VAL A 56 -1.42 -0.28 7.72
CA VAL A 56 -0.77 1.02 7.86
C VAL A 56 -1.13 1.61 9.22
N HIS A 57 -0.11 1.83 10.05
CA HIS A 57 -0.24 2.44 11.37
C HIS A 57 0.54 3.75 11.39
N GLU A 58 -0.13 4.87 11.68
CA GLU A 58 0.50 6.20 11.77
C GLU A 58 1.34 6.60 10.54
N GLY A 59 0.96 6.12 9.35
CA GLY A 59 1.68 6.40 8.11
C GLY A 59 2.92 5.53 7.89
N PHE A 60 3.10 4.47 8.67
CA PHE A 60 4.08 3.41 8.42
C PHE A 60 3.41 2.22 7.75
N GLY A 61 4.14 1.53 6.87
CA GLY A 61 3.65 0.33 6.20
C GLY A 61 3.47 -0.85 7.16
N PRO A 62 2.90 -1.97 6.71
CA PRO A 62 2.92 -2.40 5.31
C PRO A 62 1.61 -2.22 4.53
N LYS A 63 1.74 -2.22 3.19
CA LYS A 63 0.66 -2.47 2.22
C LYS A 63 1.00 -3.73 1.41
N VAL A 64 0.02 -4.61 1.24
CA VAL A 64 0.18 -5.89 0.54
C VAL A 64 -0.87 -6.04 -0.56
N ILE A 65 -0.44 -6.49 -1.73
CA ILE A 65 -1.31 -6.93 -2.83
C ILE A 65 -1.10 -8.43 -3.01
N SER A 66 -2.18 -9.19 -2.90
CA SER A 66 -2.21 -10.64 -3.07
C SER A 66 -2.97 -10.98 -4.34
N LEU A 67 -2.32 -11.66 -5.28
CA LEU A 67 -2.89 -12.09 -6.55
C LEU A 67 -3.12 -13.60 -6.45
N THR A 68 -4.37 -14.04 -6.39
CA THR A 68 -4.68 -15.47 -6.20
C THR A 68 -5.03 -16.21 -7.49
N GLN A 69 -4.43 -15.76 -8.59
CA GLN A 69 -4.60 -16.37 -9.90
C GLN A 69 -3.23 -16.49 -10.60
N SER A 70 -3.09 -17.52 -11.43
CA SER A 70 -1.91 -17.70 -12.27
C SER A 70 -1.80 -16.55 -13.26
N MET A 71 -0.66 -15.86 -13.25
CA MET A 71 -0.43 -14.69 -14.09
C MET A 71 0.87 -14.87 -14.87
N SER A 72 0.78 -14.80 -16.19
CA SER A 72 1.92 -14.88 -17.09
C SER A 72 2.19 -13.52 -17.72
N GLY A 73 3.46 -13.13 -17.81
CA GLY A 73 3.89 -11.91 -18.47
C GLY A 73 4.85 -11.07 -17.64
N LYS A 74 5.16 -9.89 -18.16
CA LYS A 74 6.03 -8.92 -17.50
C LYS A 74 5.21 -7.96 -16.65
N PHE A 75 5.66 -7.77 -15.42
CA PHE A 75 5.06 -6.84 -14.47
C PHE A 75 6.03 -5.70 -14.19
N LYS A 76 5.49 -4.48 -14.11
CA LYS A 76 6.19 -3.30 -13.63
C LYS A 76 5.66 -2.97 -12.24
N LEU A 77 6.55 -3.01 -11.25
CA LEU A 77 6.26 -2.57 -9.90
C LEU A 77 6.75 -1.14 -9.71
N TYR A 78 5.92 -0.28 -9.13
CA TYR A 78 6.36 1.05 -8.72
C TYR A 78 5.61 1.50 -7.48
N VAL A 79 6.25 2.42 -6.75
CA VAL A 79 5.71 3.02 -5.54
C VAL A 79 5.37 4.47 -5.84
N ARG A 80 4.16 4.91 -5.49
CA ARG A 80 3.76 6.32 -5.62
C ARG A 80 3.48 6.92 -4.25
N ARG A 81 3.70 8.23 -4.12
CA ARG A 81 3.22 8.98 -2.96
C ARG A 81 1.74 9.28 -3.16
N SER A 82 0.92 8.86 -2.21
CA SER A 82 -0.50 9.18 -2.19
C SER A 82 -0.70 10.64 -1.79
N ALA A 83 -1.55 11.35 -2.53
CA ALA A 83 -1.81 12.77 -2.29
C ALA A 83 -2.84 13.03 -1.18
N THR A 84 -3.50 11.98 -0.67
CA THR A 84 -4.63 12.12 0.28
C THR A 84 -4.23 12.13 1.75
N TRP A 85 -2.97 11.86 2.08
CA TRP A 85 -2.51 11.91 3.47
C TRP A 85 -2.09 13.31 3.87
N MET A 86 -3.03 14.01 4.52
CA MET A 86 -2.69 15.11 5.41
C MET A 86 -2.25 14.49 6.74
N PRO A 87 -1.07 14.82 7.29
CA PRO A 87 -0.81 14.53 8.69
C PRO A 87 -1.93 15.19 9.50
N SER A 88 -2.64 14.41 10.32
CA SER A 88 -3.54 14.96 11.32
C SER A 88 -2.74 16.02 12.06
N LYS A 89 -3.21 17.28 12.00
CA LYS A 89 -2.59 18.38 12.74
C LYS A 89 -2.41 17.88 14.16
N SER A 90 -1.14 17.79 14.59
CA SER A 90 -0.82 17.64 16.01
C SER A 90 -1.62 18.72 16.72
N SER A 91 -2.56 18.32 17.57
CA SER A 91 -3.31 19.22 18.43
C SER A 91 -2.28 19.97 19.26
N SER A 92 -1.95 21.19 18.81
CA SER A 92 -1.24 22.15 19.63
C SER A 92 -2.16 22.40 20.81
N ARG A 93 -1.86 21.78 21.95
CA ARG A 93 -2.49 22.14 23.22
C ARG A 93 -2.38 23.66 23.35
N SER A 94 -3.51 24.34 23.25
CA SER A 94 -3.60 25.74 23.63
C SER A 94 -3.05 25.85 25.05
N PRO A 95 -2.15 26.80 25.34
CA PRO A 95 -1.75 27.05 26.72
C PRO A 95 -3.02 27.36 27.52
N GLY A 96 -3.28 26.57 28.55
CA GLY A 96 -4.41 26.76 29.44
C GLY A 96 -4.36 28.16 30.06
N PRO A 97 -5.51 28.72 30.47
CA PRO A 97 -5.57 30.06 31.06
C PRO A 97 -4.64 30.14 32.28
N PRO A 98 -3.95 31.27 32.50
CA PRO A 98 -3.05 31.43 33.63
C PRO A 98 -3.83 31.29 34.94
N LEU A 99 -3.26 30.52 35.87
CA LEU A 99 -3.83 30.33 37.21
C LEU A 99 -3.87 31.68 37.96
N PRO A 100 -4.92 31.93 38.76
CA PRO A 100 -5.02 33.15 39.56
C PRO A 100 -3.89 33.18 40.59
N ARG A 101 -3.17 34.31 40.66
CA ARG A 101 -2.18 34.56 41.71
C ARG A 101 -2.92 34.89 43.02
N THR A 102 -2.62 34.13 44.07
CA THR A 102 -2.95 34.43 45.46
C THR A 102 -2.18 35.63 45.98
#